data_AF-A0A554X9G0-F1
#
_entry.id   AF-A0A554X9G0-F1
#
_cell.length_a   1.000
_cell.length_b   1.000
_cell.length_c   1.000
_cell.angle_alpha   90.00
_cell.angle_beta   90.00
_cell.angle_gamma   90.00
#
_symmetry.space_group_name_H-M   'P 1'
#
loop_
_entity.id
_entity.type
_entity.pdbx_description
1 polymer ?
#
loop_
_entity_poly.entity_id
_entity_poly.type
_entity_poly.pdbx_seq_one_letter_code
_entity_poly.pdbx_strand_id
1 'polypeptide(L)'
;MACAACILALLDVLPANKRPESALALVRELDGLHSYLLFIGKDEGSEPLPSRLVVEAHLRSFARGWEATWCKLRQRFWPLYRQLADANDFLVAAAEEAARLTCRRHGPPERHLAVAWIASHGLFGLLRDSARWHAWRPRQRQAMPDIDFTLPALVGEWHDGGSAARELLTAQALQEEGEAMHHCVGSYWERCVAGEPIFALTDAQGQRATAQYQPVVLASARDEITYRLVQLRGPCNQEVGKKLSRFASQLAKVINAPERQDARRAALAAIDTLRRLQRDARHAPALPALDATSRARLLPVLARLSFEPAAPGTLLVAHVAGVDYHDFPRLEVQGLARFAAGDTLHVIREPDNPRDALAVRIDWQGHRLGYVPRPDNAEIARRLAAGEGLVCRITRFTPTAPNWRKIEVVITEDRA
;
A
#
# COMPACT_ATOMS: atom_id res chain seq x y z
N MET A 1 -12.72 1.69 19.73
CA MET A 1 -13.90 2.56 19.95
C MET A 1 -13.53 3.95 19.48
N ALA A 2 -14.34 4.60 18.63
CA ALA A 2 -14.10 6.01 18.35
C ALA A 2 -14.29 6.79 19.65
N CYS A 3 -13.28 7.56 20.06
CA CYS A 3 -13.36 8.33 21.29
C CYS A 3 -14.46 9.39 21.17
N ALA A 4 -15.28 9.58 22.19
CA ALA A 4 -16.33 10.62 22.23
C ALA A 4 -15.80 12.01 21.85
N ALA A 5 -14.53 12.28 22.15
CA ALA A 5 -13.83 13.50 21.74
C ALA A 5 -13.78 13.72 20.22
N CYS A 6 -13.62 12.67 19.42
CA CYS A 6 -13.60 12.78 17.95
C CYS A 6 -14.99 13.11 17.38
N ILE A 7 -16.05 12.57 17.99
CA ILE A 7 -17.42 12.88 17.61
C ILE A 7 -17.74 14.35 17.93
N LEU A 8 -17.38 14.81 19.13
CA LEU A 8 -17.56 16.22 19.50
C LEU A 8 -16.78 17.16 18.58
N ALA A 9 -15.51 16.86 18.30
CA ALA A 9 -14.70 17.66 17.38
C ALA A 9 -15.32 17.75 15.97
N LEU A 10 -15.91 16.67 15.46
CA LEU A 10 -16.67 16.71 14.21
C LEU A 10 -17.88 17.64 14.34
N LEU A 11 -18.70 17.48 15.38
CA LEU A 11 -19.92 18.26 15.56
C LEU A 11 -19.63 19.76 15.72
N ASP A 12 -18.56 20.11 16.43
CA ASP A 12 -18.14 21.49 16.63
C ASP A 12 -17.78 22.20 15.32
N VAL A 13 -17.19 21.47 14.37
CA VAL A 13 -16.86 21.97 13.03
C VAL A 13 -18.11 22.21 12.18
N LEU A 14 -19.18 21.43 12.38
CA LEU A 14 -20.38 21.55 11.55
C LEU A 14 -21.23 22.76 11.95
N PRO A 15 -21.77 23.54 10.98
CA PRO A 15 -22.79 24.55 11.26
C PRO A 15 -24.01 23.94 11.95
N ALA A 16 -24.68 24.69 12.82
CA ALA A 16 -25.80 24.19 13.63
C ALA A 16 -26.91 23.53 12.78
N ASN A 17 -27.25 24.11 11.63
CA ASN A 17 -28.24 23.58 10.69
C ASN A 17 -27.77 22.36 9.86
N LYS A 18 -26.54 21.88 10.08
CA LYS A 18 -25.96 20.70 9.43
C LYS A 18 -25.66 19.57 10.40
N ARG A 19 -25.83 19.79 11.71
CA ARG A 19 -25.68 18.81 12.79
C ARG A 19 -26.86 17.83 12.83
N PRO A 20 -26.73 16.67 13.51
CA PRO A 20 -27.88 15.82 13.80
C PRO A 20 -28.92 16.60 14.62
N GLU A 21 -30.20 16.40 14.31
CA GLU A 21 -31.31 17.11 14.97
C GLU A 21 -31.57 16.61 16.40
N SER A 22 -31.06 15.42 16.75
CA SER A 22 -31.20 14.83 18.08
C SER A 22 -30.07 13.83 18.37
N ALA A 23 -29.90 13.49 19.65
CA ALA A 23 -29.01 12.40 20.06
C ALA A 23 -29.41 11.06 19.40
N LEU A 24 -30.70 10.82 19.19
CA LEU A 24 -31.18 9.60 18.50
C LEU A 24 -30.73 9.56 17.04
N ALA A 25 -30.76 10.69 16.33
CA ALA A 25 -30.26 10.80 14.95
C ALA A 25 -28.75 10.57 14.87
N LEU A 26 -27.99 10.91 15.91
CA LEU A 26 -26.58 10.57 16.01
C LEU A 26 -26.39 9.07 16.27
N VAL A 27 -27.12 8.51 17.23
CA VAL A 27 -27.01 7.08 17.62
C VAL A 27 -27.33 6.16 16.45
N ARG A 28 -28.34 6.50 15.63
CA ARG A 28 -28.72 5.76 14.43
C ARG A 28 -27.58 5.55 13.45
N GLU A 29 -26.63 6.49 13.40
CA GLU A 29 -25.54 6.48 12.43
C GLU A 29 -24.18 6.09 13.05
N LEU A 30 -24.17 5.65 14.32
CA LEU A 30 -22.92 5.38 15.06
C LEU A 30 -21.97 4.44 14.33
N ASP A 31 -22.47 3.38 13.69
CA ASP A 31 -21.62 2.42 12.97
C ASP A 31 -20.95 3.03 11.73
N GLY A 32 -21.71 3.81 10.96
CA GLY A 32 -21.20 4.56 9.81
C GLY A 32 -20.23 5.66 10.25
N LEU A 33 -20.56 6.33 11.36
CA LEU A 33 -19.74 7.38 11.95
C LEU A 33 -18.41 6.83 12.50
N HIS A 34 -18.44 5.70 13.19
CA HIS A 34 -17.23 5.02 13.65
C HIS A 34 -16.32 4.68 12.48
N SER A 35 -16.88 4.11 11.42
CA SER A 35 -16.13 3.74 10.22
C SER A 35 -15.56 4.97 9.50
N TYR A 36 -16.32 6.08 9.43
CA TYR A 36 -15.82 7.35 8.92
C TYR A 36 -14.67 7.91 9.76
N LEU A 37 -14.79 7.85 11.09
CA LEU A 37 -13.77 8.33 12.02
C LEU A 37 -12.50 7.47 12.03
N LEU A 38 -12.52 6.22 11.56
CA LEU A 38 -11.29 5.44 11.37
C LEU A 38 -10.33 6.09 10.34
N PHE A 39 -10.87 6.80 9.33
CA PHE A 39 -10.04 7.47 8.32
C PHE A 39 -9.39 8.77 8.80
N ILE A 40 -10.06 9.48 9.69
CA ILE A 40 -9.76 10.89 10.01
C ILE A 40 -9.57 11.17 11.50
N GLY A 41 -9.87 10.18 12.36
CA GLY A 41 -9.72 10.25 13.81
C GLY A 41 -8.28 10.02 14.23
N LYS A 42 -7.97 10.37 15.48
CA LYS A 42 -6.64 10.10 16.07
C LYS A 42 -6.47 8.60 16.26
N ASP A 43 -5.32 8.10 15.82
CA ASP A 43 -4.86 6.73 16.07
C ASP A 43 -3.59 6.83 16.91
N GLU A 44 -3.54 6.11 18.04
CA GLU A 44 -2.42 6.18 18.97
C GLU A 44 -1.19 5.52 18.33
N GLY A 45 -0.17 6.33 18.04
CA GLY A 45 1.08 5.88 17.40
C GLY A 45 1.20 6.21 15.91
N SER A 46 0.15 6.70 15.26
CA SER A 46 0.19 7.18 13.88
C SER A 46 0.62 8.65 13.77
N GLU A 47 1.27 9.02 12.66
CA GLU A 47 1.59 10.43 12.35
C GLU A 47 0.31 11.29 12.38
N PRO A 48 0.33 12.48 13.03
CA PRO A 48 -0.85 13.31 13.16
C PRO A 48 -1.33 13.83 11.81
N LEU A 49 -2.64 13.75 11.57
CA LEU A 49 -3.24 14.28 10.35
C LEU A 49 -3.21 15.82 10.33
N PRO A 50 -3.07 16.46 9.16
CA PRO A 50 -3.12 17.91 9.05
C PRO A 50 -4.48 18.45 9.50
N SER A 51 -4.53 19.17 10.63
CA SER A 51 -5.79 19.62 11.26
C SER A 51 -6.70 20.40 10.30
N ARG A 52 -6.12 21.23 9.43
CA ARG A 52 -6.86 21.97 8.40
C ARG A 52 -7.60 21.02 7.44
N LEU A 53 -6.94 19.97 6.97
CA LEU A 53 -7.56 19.01 6.05
C LEU A 53 -8.66 18.19 6.74
N VAL A 54 -8.50 17.86 8.02
CA VAL A 54 -9.54 17.17 8.80
C VAL A 54 -10.83 18.02 8.87
N VAL A 55 -10.69 19.31 9.19
CA VAL A 55 -11.82 20.26 9.22
C VAL A 55 -12.49 20.36 7.84
N GLU A 56 -11.71 20.55 6.78
CA GLU A 56 -12.24 20.60 5.41
C GLU A 56 -12.93 19.29 5.01
N ALA A 57 -12.39 18.14 5.42
CA ALA A 57 -12.98 16.82 5.16
C ALA A 57 -14.36 16.67 5.83
N HIS A 58 -14.51 17.13 7.07
CA HIS A 58 -15.79 17.16 7.77
C HIS A 58 -16.81 18.05 7.06
N LEU A 59 -16.45 19.31 6.79
CA LEU A 59 -17.32 20.28 6.11
C LEU A 59 -17.76 19.77 4.73
N ARG A 60 -16.83 19.19 3.97
CA ARG A 60 -17.10 18.64 2.63
C ARG A 60 -18.01 17.42 2.68
N SER A 61 -17.81 16.54 3.66
CA SER A 61 -18.62 15.32 3.83
C SER A 61 -20.07 15.65 4.16
N PHE A 62 -20.29 16.63 5.04
CA PHE A 62 -21.61 17.00 5.54
C PHE A 62 -22.15 18.30 4.95
N ALA A 63 -21.68 18.71 3.76
CA ALA A 63 -22.14 19.93 3.09
C ALA A 63 -23.66 19.96 2.88
N ARG A 64 -24.30 18.79 2.70
CA ARG A 64 -25.75 18.65 2.56
C ARG A 64 -26.50 18.59 3.90
N GLY A 65 -25.80 18.46 5.02
CA GLY A 65 -26.34 18.24 6.35
C GLY A 65 -26.32 16.76 6.74
N TRP A 66 -26.39 16.49 8.04
CA TRP A 66 -26.28 15.15 8.63
C TRP A 66 -27.19 14.11 7.95
N GLU A 67 -28.52 14.31 8.05
CA GLU A 67 -29.50 13.32 7.59
C GLU A 67 -29.42 13.09 6.08
N ALA A 68 -29.34 14.18 5.29
CA ALA A 68 -29.24 14.09 3.84
C ALA A 68 -27.97 13.39 3.36
N THR A 69 -26.87 13.53 4.11
CA THR A 69 -25.59 12.87 3.80
C THR A 69 -25.70 11.37 4.04
N TRP A 70 -26.12 10.97 5.24
CA TRP A 70 -26.22 9.56 5.60
C TRP A 70 -27.29 8.82 4.78
N CYS A 71 -28.43 9.45 4.53
CA CYS A 71 -29.46 8.90 3.64
C CYS A 71 -28.92 8.60 2.25
N LYS A 72 -28.19 9.56 1.64
CA LYS A 72 -27.56 9.37 0.33
C LYS A 72 -26.49 8.28 0.33
N LEU A 73 -25.68 8.20 1.39
CA LEU A 73 -24.65 7.16 1.52
C LEU A 73 -25.28 5.78 1.62
N ARG A 74 -26.29 5.58 2.47
CA ARG A 74 -27.00 4.30 2.59
C ARG A 74 -27.69 3.88 1.30
N GLN A 75 -28.32 4.81 0.59
CA GLN A 75 -28.98 4.53 -0.69
C GLN A 75 -28.01 4.03 -1.76
N ARG A 76 -26.76 4.53 -1.77
CA ARG A 76 -25.79 4.20 -2.82
C ARG A 76 -24.80 3.11 -2.44
N PHE A 77 -24.44 3.02 -1.17
CA PHE A 77 -23.29 2.27 -0.66
C PHE A 77 -23.70 1.34 0.49
N TRP A 78 -24.58 0.39 0.19
CA TRP A 78 -25.03 -0.60 1.18
C TRP A 78 -24.27 -1.94 1.04
N PRO A 79 -23.79 -2.55 2.14
CA PRO A 79 -23.71 -1.99 3.49
C PRO A 79 -22.51 -1.04 3.67
N LEU A 80 -22.72 0.07 4.39
CA LEU A 80 -21.77 1.20 4.42
C LEU A 80 -20.42 0.86 5.05
N TYR A 81 -20.42 0.07 6.14
CA TYR A 81 -19.17 -0.34 6.80
C TYR A 81 -18.24 -1.10 5.84
N ARG A 82 -18.79 -1.89 4.91
CA ARG A 82 -18.02 -2.64 3.91
C ARG A 82 -17.43 -1.72 2.85
N GLN A 83 -18.24 -0.81 2.33
CA GLN A 83 -17.78 0.16 1.32
C GLN A 83 -16.68 1.06 1.88
N LEU A 84 -16.74 1.36 3.18
CA LEU A 84 -15.65 2.04 3.89
C LEU A 84 -14.41 1.16 4.02
N ALA A 85 -14.53 -0.13 4.36
CA ALA A 85 -13.37 -1.03 4.36
C ALA A 85 -12.70 -1.14 2.97
N ASP A 86 -13.49 -1.30 1.91
CA ASP A 86 -13.01 -1.38 0.52
C ASP A 86 -12.29 -0.08 0.09
N ALA A 87 -12.68 1.08 0.64
CA ALA A 87 -12.00 2.34 0.37
C ALA A 87 -10.53 2.35 0.81
N ASN A 88 -10.13 1.52 1.76
CA ASN A 88 -8.73 1.40 2.16
C ASN A 88 -7.87 0.79 1.04
N ASP A 89 -8.35 -0.25 0.35
CA ASP A 89 -7.63 -0.89 -0.75
C ASP A 89 -7.43 0.07 -1.93
N PHE A 90 -8.46 0.88 -2.20
CA PHE A 90 -8.36 1.98 -3.15
C PHE A 90 -7.30 3.02 -2.75
N LEU A 91 -7.21 3.36 -1.47
CA LEU A 91 -6.22 4.33 -0.97
C LEU A 91 -4.79 3.79 -1.04
N VAL A 92 -4.58 2.50 -0.84
CA VAL A 92 -3.28 1.83 -1.07
C VAL A 92 -2.88 1.96 -2.54
N ALA A 93 -3.79 1.63 -3.47
CA ALA A 93 -3.53 1.79 -4.90
C ALA A 93 -3.31 3.25 -5.30
N ALA A 94 -4.01 4.19 -4.65
CA ALA A 94 -3.77 5.61 -4.84
C ALA A 94 -2.40 6.06 -4.32
N ALA A 95 -1.91 5.48 -3.22
CA ALA A 95 -0.57 5.73 -2.70
C ALA A 95 0.51 5.19 -3.65
N GLU A 96 0.29 4.01 -4.24
CA GLU A 96 1.15 3.45 -5.28
C GLU A 96 1.18 4.36 -6.51
N GLU A 97 0.02 4.77 -7.04
CA GLU A 97 -0.03 5.69 -8.19
C GLU A 97 0.63 7.04 -7.85
N ALA A 98 0.45 7.53 -6.63
CA ALA A 98 1.11 8.74 -6.16
C ALA A 98 2.64 8.61 -6.13
N ALA A 99 3.16 7.49 -5.62
CA ALA A 99 4.60 7.19 -5.62
C ALA A 99 5.16 7.28 -7.04
N ARG A 100 4.46 6.67 -8.00
CA ARG A 100 4.84 6.67 -9.42
C ARG A 100 4.79 8.06 -10.04
N LEU A 101 3.70 8.78 -9.84
CA LEU A 101 3.52 10.14 -10.34
C LEU A 101 4.58 11.10 -9.82
N THR A 102 5.04 10.89 -8.59
CA THR A 102 6.03 11.75 -7.92
C THR A 102 7.47 11.23 -8.05
N CYS A 103 7.69 10.10 -8.75
CA CYS A 103 8.97 9.40 -8.83
C CYS A 103 9.60 9.12 -7.46
N ARG A 104 8.77 8.94 -6.42
CA ARG A 104 9.20 8.59 -5.06
C ARG A 104 8.99 7.11 -4.83
N ARG A 105 9.76 6.53 -3.91
CA ARG A 105 9.56 5.13 -3.49
C ARG A 105 8.19 4.87 -2.88
N HIS A 106 7.70 5.82 -2.10
CA HIS A 106 6.43 5.73 -1.38
C HIS A 106 5.60 6.98 -1.63
N GLY A 107 4.30 6.79 -1.81
CA GLY A 107 3.32 7.87 -1.82
C GLY A 107 3.01 8.36 -0.40
N PRO A 108 2.06 9.30 -0.27
CA PRO A 108 1.60 9.72 1.05
C PRO A 108 0.93 8.56 1.80
N PRO A 109 0.97 8.54 3.14
CA PRO A 109 0.27 7.53 3.93
C PRO A 109 -1.23 7.50 3.62
N GLU A 110 -1.87 6.34 3.72
CA GLU A 110 -3.26 6.10 3.30
C GLU A 110 -4.23 7.00 4.05
N ARG A 111 -4.00 7.26 5.34
CA ARG A 111 -4.83 8.17 6.15
C ARG A 111 -4.69 9.63 5.70
N HIS A 112 -3.50 10.05 5.25
CA HIS A 112 -3.29 11.38 4.67
C HIS A 112 -4.00 11.50 3.32
N LEU A 113 -3.93 10.46 2.49
CA LEU A 113 -4.71 10.38 1.26
C LEU A 113 -6.20 10.40 1.55
N ALA A 114 -6.69 9.66 2.53
CA ALA A 114 -8.11 9.60 2.89
C ALA A 114 -8.64 10.99 3.23
N VAL A 115 -7.97 11.70 4.15
CA VAL A 115 -8.40 13.03 4.57
C VAL A 115 -8.32 14.04 3.41
N ALA A 116 -7.26 14.02 2.60
CA ALA A 116 -7.11 14.92 1.46
C ALA A 116 -8.11 14.60 0.33
N TRP A 117 -8.43 13.33 0.13
CA TRP A 117 -9.43 12.87 -0.85
C TRP A 117 -10.82 13.30 -0.44
N ILE A 118 -11.19 13.11 0.83
CA ILE A 118 -12.47 13.55 1.37
C ILE A 118 -12.56 15.07 1.36
N ALA A 119 -11.50 15.79 1.70
CA ALA A 119 -11.49 17.26 1.65
C ALA A 119 -11.65 17.79 0.21
N SER A 120 -11.11 17.09 -0.79
CA SER A 120 -11.28 17.42 -2.21
C SER A 120 -12.67 17.07 -2.75
N HIS A 121 -13.13 15.85 -2.46
CA HIS A 121 -14.18 15.18 -3.21
C HIS A 121 -15.39 14.75 -2.35
N GLY A 122 -15.30 14.91 -1.04
CA GLY A 122 -16.29 14.45 -0.06
C GLY A 122 -16.23 12.93 0.17
N LEU A 123 -16.85 12.48 1.27
CA LEU A 123 -16.95 11.05 1.61
C LEU A 123 -17.64 10.23 0.51
N PHE A 124 -18.71 10.77 -0.06
CA PHE A 124 -19.39 10.14 -1.22
C PHE A 124 -18.44 9.98 -2.42
N GLY A 125 -17.57 10.97 -2.65
CA GLY A 125 -16.58 10.93 -3.73
C GLY A 125 -15.55 9.81 -3.54
N LEU A 126 -15.01 9.68 -2.33
CA LEU A 126 -14.09 8.59 -1.97
C LEU A 126 -14.73 7.21 -2.23
N LEU A 127 -15.94 6.97 -1.72
CA LEU A 127 -16.62 5.68 -1.89
C LEU A 127 -16.96 5.39 -3.36
N ARG A 128 -17.39 6.42 -4.11
CA ARG A 128 -17.66 6.28 -5.55
C ARG A 128 -16.40 5.92 -6.33
N ASP A 129 -15.29 6.58 -6.03
CA ASP A 129 -14.02 6.38 -6.74
C ASP A 129 -13.41 5.01 -6.37
N SER A 130 -13.53 4.59 -5.10
CA SER A 130 -13.22 3.22 -4.67
C SER A 130 -14.03 2.17 -5.43
N ALA A 131 -15.36 2.32 -5.50
CA ALA A 131 -16.20 1.38 -6.24
C ALA A 131 -15.87 1.32 -7.75
N ARG A 132 -15.51 2.47 -8.35
CA ARG A 132 -15.03 2.53 -9.75
C ARG A 132 -13.74 1.73 -9.93
N TRP A 133 -12.77 1.94 -9.06
CA TRP A 133 -11.48 1.24 -9.12
C TRP A 133 -11.66 -0.28 -8.99
N HIS A 134 -12.50 -0.74 -8.07
CA HIS A 134 -12.83 -2.17 -7.92
C HIS A 134 -13.46 -2.76 -9.18
N ALA A 135 -14.29 -1.99 -9.91
CA ALA A 135 -14.88 -2.44 -11.17
C ALA A 135 -13.90 -2.44 -12.36
N TRP A 136 -12.85 -1.61 -12.30
CA TRP A 136 -11.84 -1.48 -13.37
C TRP A 136 -10.66 -2.45 -13.21
N ARG A 137 -10.16 -2.64 -11.99
CA ARG A 137 -8.91 -3.36 -11.69
C ARG A 137 -8.84 -4.79 -12.26
N PRO A 138 -9.90 -5.61 -12.24
CA PRO A 138 -9.86 -6.94 -12.88
C PRO A 138 -9.55 -6.87 -14.38
N ARG A 139 -10.09 -5.87 -15.10
CA ARG A 139 -9.86 -5.68 -16.54
C ARG A 139 -8.42 -5.33 -16.86
N GLN A 140 -7.78 -4.54 -15.99
CA GLN A 140 -6.37 -4.19 -16.14
C GLN A 140 -5.46 -5.41 -16.04
N ARG A 141 -5.80 -6.36 -15.16
CA ARG A 141 -5.02 -7.60 -14.97
C ARG A 141 -5.21 -8.60 -16.09
N GLN A 142 -6.42 -8.72 -16.64
CA GLN A 142 -6.67 -9.52 -17.84
C GLN A 142 -5.86 -9.02 -19.06
N ALA A 143 -5.46 -7.74 -19.07
CA ALA A 143 -4.61 -7.18 -20.11
C ALA A 143 -3.10 -7.43 -19.90
N MET A 144 -2.69 -8.00 -18.76
CA MET A 144 -1.30 -8.43 -18.55
C MET A 144 -1.06 -9.76 -19.26
N PRO A 145 0.11 -9.98 -19.88
CA PRO A 145 0.47 -11.30 -20.37
C PRO A 145 0.44 -12.27 -19.18
N ASP A 146 -0.31 -13.36 -19.35
CA ASP A 146 -0.46 -14.38 -18.33
C ASP A 146 0.94 -14.92 -18.01
N ILE A 147 1.38 -14.76 -16.76
CA ILE A 147 2.51 -15.54 -16.29
C ILE A 147 1.90 -16.92 -16.06
N ASP A 148 1.96 -17.78 -17.08
CA ASP A 148 1.52 -19.18 -17.02
C ASP A 148 2.41 -19.93 -16.00
N PHE A 149 2.06 -19.78 -14.74
CA PHE A 149 2.80 -20.31 -13.61
C PHE A 149 1.82 -20.81 -12.55
N THR A 150 1.96 -22.09 -12.24
CA THR A 150 1.21 -22.74 -11.16
C THR A 150 2.14 -22.96 -9.98
N LEU A 151 1.75 -22.48 -8.80
CA LEU A 151 2.50 -22.69 -7.57
C LEU A 151 2.55 -24.19 -7.21
N PRO A 152 3.68 -24.70 -6.68
CA PRO A 152 3.70 -26.02 -6.07
C PRO A 152 2.73 -26.08 -4.91
N ALA A 153 1.88 -27.10 -4.89
CA ALA A 153 0.88 -27.28 -3.85
C ALA A 153 1.54 -27.65 -2.51
N LEU A 154 1.15 -26.96 -1.44
CA LEU A 154 1.46 -27.40 -0.07
C LEU A 154 0.59 -28.59 0.32
N VAL A 155 -0.68 -28.50 -0.06
CA VAL A 155 -1.70 -29.51 0.22
C VAL A 155 -2.53 -29.80 -1.03
N GLY A 156 -2.81 -28.78 -1.85
CA GLY A 156 -3.66 -28.90 -3.03
C GLY A 156 -5.13 -28.90 -2.63
N GLU A 157 -5.70 -30.06 -2.35
CA GLU A 157 -7.06 -30.21 -1.83
C GLU A 157 -7.06 -31.04 -0.55
N TRP A 158 -7.88 -30.62 0.42
CA TRP A 158 -8.00 -31.31 1.70
C TRP A 158 -9.44 -31.32 2.19
N HIS A 159 -9.91 -32.49 2.61
CA HIS A 159 -11.26 -32.70 3.13
C HIS A 159 -11.20 -33.25 4.55
N ASP A 160 -11.99 -32.68 5.47
CA ASP A 160 -12.18 -33.20 6.82
C ASP A 160 -13.58 -32.84 7.34
N GLY A 161 -14.29 -33.82 7.89
CA GLY A 161 -15.60 -33.63 8.52
C GLY A 161 -16.66 -32.94 7.64
N GLY A 162 -16.67 -33.23 6.34
CA GLY A 162 -17.57 -32.60 5.36
C GLY A 162 -17.22 -31.15 5.00
N SER A 163 -16.08 -30.65 5.46
CA SER A 163 -15.52 -29.37 5.04
C SER A 163 -14.37 -29.61 4.06
N ALA A 164 -14.15 -28.67 3.15
CA ALA A 164 -13.14 -28.75 2.11
C ALA A 164 -12.28 -27.50 2.05
N ALA A 165 -11.00 -27.70 1.74
CA ALA A 165 -10.03 -26.66 1.49
C ALA A 165 -9.37 -26.91 0.14
N ARG A 166 -9.36 -25.90 -0.72
CA ARG A 166 -8.69 -25.93 -2.02
C ARG A 166 -7.69 -24.78 -2.11
N GLU A 167 -6.45 -25.13 -2.36
CA GLU A 167 -5.33 -24.20 -2.52
C GLU A 167 -5.45 -23.45 -3.85
N LEU A 168 -5.27 -22.13 -3.82
CA LEU A 168 -5.39 -21.26 -4.99
C LEU A 168 -4.01 -21.02 -5.60
N LEU A 169 -3.62 -21.90 -6.52
CA LEU A 169 -2.25 -22.02 -7.03
C LEU A 169 -1.93 -21.12 -8.24
N THR A 170 -2.94 -20.49 -8.84
CA THR A 170 -2.81 -19.63 -10.02
C THR A 170 -3.44 -18.26 -9.80
N ALA A 171 -2.98 -17.26 -10.54
CA ALA A 171 -3.58 -15.92 -10.52
C ALA A 171 -5.07 -15.97 -10.92
N GLN A 172 -5.41 -16.82 -11.90
CA GLN A 172 -6.79 -17.04 -12.33
C GLN A 172 -7.65 -17.63 -11.22
N ALA A 173 -7.18 -18.68 -10.52
CA ALA A 173 -7.95 -19.31 -9.44
C ALA A 173 -8.23 -18.34 -8.28
N LEU A 174 -7.29 -17.45 -7.96
CA LEU A 174 -7.51 -16.37 -6.99
C LEU A 174 -8.56 -15.37 -7.47
N GLN A 175 -8.53 -15.01 -8.76
CA GLN A 175 -9.48 -14.08 -9.33
C GLN A 175 -10.90 -14.65 -9.29
N GLU A 176 -11.09 -15.89 -9.76
CA GLU A 176 -12.37 -16.59 -9.72
C GLU A 176 -12.90 -16.69 -8.27
N GLU A 177 -12.03 -16.98 -7.31
CA GLU A 177 -12.40 -16.97 -5.90
C GLU A 177 -12.81 -15.57 -5.43
N GLY A 178 -12.04 -14.54 -5.76
CA GLY A 178 -12.34 -13.16 -5.37
C GLY A 178 -13.63 -12.61 -5.95
N GLU A 179 -13.94 -12.97 -7.19
CA GLU A 179 -15.22 -12.67 -7.85
C GLU A 179 -16.37 -13.39 -7.15
N ALA A 180 -16.24 -14.71 -6.93
CA ALA A 180 -17.30 -15.50 -6.32
C ALA A 180 -17.55 -15.12 -4.85
N MET A 181 -16.50 -14.77 -4.13
CA MET A 181 -16.56 -14.34 -2.73
C MET A 181 -16.85 -12.85 -2.60
N HIS A 182 -16.84 -12.07 -3.69
CA HIS A 182 -16.98 -10.61 -3.70
C HIS A 182 -16.06 -9.93 -2.67
N HIS A 183 -14.79 -10.35 -2.61
CA HIS A 183 -13.82 -9.76 -1.69
C HIS A 183 -12.39 -9.88 -2.24
N CYS A 184 -11.47 -9.15 -1.62
CA CYS A 184 -10.23 -8.72 -2.27
C CYS A 184 -9.16 -9.80 -2.46
N VAL A 185 -9.45 -11.08 -2.19
CA VAL A 185 -8.48 -12.18 -2.38
C VAL A 185 -7.99 -12.31 -3.82
N GLY A 186 -8.82 -11.91 -4.80
CA GLY A 186 -8.40 -11.85 -6.20
C GLY A 186 -7.18 -10.96 -6.40
N SER A 187 -6.92 -10.02 -5.48
CA SER A 187 -5.74 -9.16 -5.49
C SER A 187 -4.44 -9.81 -5.00
N TYR A 188 -4.49 -10.96 -4.34
CA TYR A 188 -3.41 -11.48 -3.48
C TYR A 188 -2.31 -12.26 -4.21
N TRP A 189 -2.28 -12.27 -5.54
CA TRP A 189 -1.24 -13.01 -6.28
C TRP A 189 0.18 -12.64 -5.85
N GLU A 190 0.47 -11.35 -5.63
CA GLU A 190 1.79 -10.92 -5.12
C GLU A 190 2.10 -11.47 -3.72
N ARG A 191 1.08 -11.69 -2.89
CA ARG A 191 1.24 -12.32 -1.57
C ARG A 191 1.53 -13.81 -1.71
N CYS A 192 0.85 -14.50 -2.62
CA CYS A 192 1.18 -15.89 -2.96
C CYS A 192 2.62 -16.01 -3.47
N VAL A 193 3.06 -15.06 -4.30
CA VAL A 193 4.46 -14.95 -4.74
C VAL A 193 5.42 -14.63 -3.59
N ALA A 194 4.97 -13.90 -2.56
CA ALA A 194 5.72 -13.69 -1.33
C ALA A 194 5.75 -14.91 -0.40
N GLY A 195 5.08 -16.01 -0.77
CA GLY A 195 5.03 -17.25 -0.03
C GLY A 195 3.84 -17.38 0.90
N GLU A 196 2.80 -16.57 0.73
CA GLU A 196 1.59 -16.61 1.54
C GLU A 196 0.49 -17.39 0.82
N PRO A 197 0.32 -18.70 1.09
CA PRO A 197 -0.68 -19.50 0.40
C PRO A 197 -2.09 -19.08 0.82
N ILE A 198 -2.99 -19.14 -0.15
CA ILE A 198 -4.40 -18.83 0.01
C ILE A 198 -5.23 -20.07 -0.28
N PHE A 199 -6.21 -20.34 0.57
CA PHE A 199 -7.15 -21.44 0.42
C PHE A 199 -8.58 -20.94 0.33
N ALA A 200 -9.33 -21.45 -0.64
CA ALA A 200 -10.79 -21.42 -0.64
C ALA A 200 -11.31 -22.53 0.26
N LEU A 201 -12.19 -22.20 1.20
CA LEU A 201 -12.76 -23.09 2.19
C LEU A 201 -14.27 -23.17 2.00
N THR A 202 -14.81 -24.38 2.17
CA THR A 202 -16.25 -24.65 2.22
C THR A 202 -16.56 -25.57 3.39
N ASP A 203 -17.64 -25.33 4.12
CA ASP A 203 -18.14 -26.29 5.10
C ASP A 203 -19.28 -27.16 4.54
N ALA A 204 -19.70 -28.15 5.33
CA ALA A 204 -20.79 -29.07 4.97
C ALA A 204 -22.15 -28.38 4.73
N GLN A 205 -22.31 -27.13 5.18
CA GLN A 205 -23.50 -26.31 4.98
C GLN A 205 -23.37 -25.38 3.76
N GLY A 206 -22.26 -25.46 3.02
CA GLY A 206 -21.97 -24.60 1.88
C GLY A 206 -21.50 -23.19 2.26
N GLN A 207 -21.20 -22.93 3.55
CA GLN A 207 -20.59 -21.66 3.93
C GLN A 207 -19.18 -21.59 3.37
N ARG A 208 -18.84 -20.45 2.76
CA ARG A 208 -17.54 -20.22 2.14
C ARG A 208 -16.65 -19.34 3.00
N ALA A 209 -15.35 -19.52 2.89
CA ALA A 209 -14.36 -18.58 3.41
C ALA A 209 -13.07 -18.67 2.60
N THR A 210 -12.23 -17.66 2.72
CA THR A 210 -10.85 -17.71 2.24
C THR A 210 -9.90 -17.56 3.40
N ALA A 211 -8.89 -18.41 3.47
CA ALA A 211 -7.84 -18.36 4.47
C ALA A 211 -6.50 -17.97 3.85
N GLN A 212 -5.78 -17.08 4.53
CA GLN A 212 -4.41 -16.68 4.19
C GLN A 212 -3.49 -17.16 5.30
N TYR A 213 -2.39 -17.81 4.91
CA TYR A 213 -1.35 -18.24 5.83
C TYR A 213 -0.03 -17.52 5.52
N GLN A 214 0.70 -17.15 6.55
CA GLN A 214 1.99 -16.47 6.44
C GLN A 214 3.12 -17.44 6.79
N PRO A 215 4.22 -17.49 6.01
CA PRO A 215 5.38 -18.29 6.33
C PRO A 215 6.15 -17.69 7.52
N VAL A 216 6.63 -18.56 8.41
CA VAL A 216 7.42 -18.26 9.60
C VAL A 216 8.68 -19.11 9.54
N VAL A 217 9.84 -18.44 9.45
CA VAL A 217 11.15 -19.09 9.48
C VAL A 217 11.53 -19.36 10.93
N LEU A 218 11.82 -20.62 11.27
CA LEU A 218 12.26 -20.99 12.62
C LEU A 218 13.75 -20.69 12.79
N ALA A 219 14.09 -19.86 13.78
CA ALA A 219 15.47 -19.45 14.05
C ALA A 219 16.41 -20.61 14.43
N SER A 220 15.85 -21.74 14.89
CA SER A 220 16.59 -22.90 15.39
C SER A 220 17.02 -23.90 14.30
N ALA A 221 16.45 -23.82 13.09
CA ALA A 221 16.76 -24.69 11.97
C ALA A 221 16.82 -23.86 10.70
N ARG A 222 18.03 -23.59 10.21
CA ARG A 222 18.19 -23.06 8.84
C ARG A 222 17.51 -24.07 7.92
N ASP A 223 16.52 -23.60 7.14
CA ASP A 223 15.73 -24.34 6.16
C ASP A 223 14.38 -24.94 6.61
N GLU A 224 13.90 -24.65 7.82
CA GLU A 224 12.55 -25.06 8.23
C GLU A 224 11.56 -23.88 8.30
N ILE A 225 10.50 -23.98 7.48
CA ILE A 225 9.41 -23.00 7.41
C ILE A 225 8.12 -23.65 7.90
N THR A 226 7.38 -22.90 8.71
CA THR A 226 6.01 -23.21 9.12
C THR A 226 5.06 -22.12 8.67
N TYR A 227 3.76 -22.41 8.66
CA TYR A 227 2.72 -21.49 8.19
C TYR A 227 1.73 -21.19 9.31
N ARG A 228 1.41 -19.91 9.50
CA ARG A 228 0.43 -19.45 10.49
C ARG A 228 -0.74 -18.79 9.81
N LEU A 229 -1.97 -19.13 10.23
CA LEU A 229 -3.18 -18.45 9.79
C LEU A 229 -3.13 -16.97 10.20
N VAL A 230 -3.22 -16.05 9.24
CA VAL A 230 -3.19 -14.60 9.50
C VAL A 230 -4.48 -13.90 9.11
N GLN A 231 -5.26 -14.48 8.19
CA GLN A 231 -6.55 -13.93 7.79
C GLN A 231 -7.52 -15.06 7.46
N LEU A 232 -8.78 -14.88 7.86
CA LEU A 232 -9.88 -15.76 7.53
C LEU A 232 -11.14 -14.92 7.32
N ARG A 233 -11.70 -14.93 6.11
CA ARG A 233 -12.81 -14.06 5.72
C ARG A 233 -13.85 -14.82 4.91
N GLY A 234 -15.12 -14.63 5.26
CA GLY A 234 -16.27 -15.11 4.50
C GLY A 234 -16.59 -14.21 3.30
N PRO A 235 -17.68 -14.50 2.55
CA PRO A 235 -18.09 -13.68 1.43
C PRO A 235 -18.21 -12.23 1.84
N CYS A 236 -17.59 -11.36 1.05
CA CYS A 236 -17.56 -9.93 1.25
C CYS A 236 -16.93 -9.51 2.60
N ASN A 237 -15.79 -10.12 2.94
CA ASN A 237 -14.99 -9.85 4.14
C ASN A 237 -15.69 -10.09 5.48
N GLN A 238 -16.79 -10.85 5.49
CA GLN A 238 -17.53 -11.16 6.72
C GLN A 238 -16.71 -12.01 7.69
N GLU A 239 -17.02 -11.89 8.99
CA GLU A 239 -16.55 -12.87 9.97
C GLU A 239 -17.13 -14.25 9.67
N VAL A 240 -16.37 -15.28 10.02
CA VAL A 240 -16.74 -16.67 9.78
C VAL A 240 -17.17 -17.34 11.08
N GLY A 241 -18.04 -18.35 10.96
CA GLY A 241 -18.48 -19.14 12.10
C GLY A 241 -17.35 -19.96 12.73
N LYS A 242 -17.54 -20.36 13.99
CA LYS A 242 -16.56 -21.16 14.77
C LYS A 242 -16.12 -22.45 14.06
N LYS A 243 -17.00 -23.07 13.27
CA LYS A 243 -16.71 -24.30 12.52
C LYS A 243 -15.60 -24.07 11.47
N LEU A 244 -15.77 -23.07 10.60
CA LEU A 244 -14.77 -22.69 9.60
C LEU A 244 -13.47 -22.19 10.26
N SER A 245 -13.56 -21.45 11.37
CA SER A 245 -12.36 -21.03 12.13
C SER A 245 -11.56 -22.22 12.66
N ARG A 246 -12.25 -23.26 13.18
CA ARG A 246 -11.60 -24.49 13.64
C ARG A 246 -10.99 -25.26 12.47
N PHE A 247 -11.71 -25.38 11.36
CA PHE A 247 -11.25 -26.05 10.16
C PHE A 247 -9.99 -25.37 9.57
N ALA A 248 -9.99 -24.04 9.44
CA ALA A 248 -8.82 -23.28 9.00
C ALA A 248 -7.61 -23.45 9.95
N SER A 249 -7.86 -23.59 11.26
CA SER A 249 -6.81 -23.87 12.24
C SER A 249 -6.28 -25.30 12.15
N GLN A 250 -7.14 -26.28 11.80
CA GLN A 250 -6.71 -27.65 11.54
C GLN A 250 -5.90 -27.73 10.25
N LEU A 251 -6.31 -27.02 9.19
CA LEU A 251 -5.54 -26.92 7.96
C LEU A 251 -4.13 -26.36 8.21
N ALA A 252 -3.97 -25.38 9.12
CA ALA A 252 -2.65 -24.91 9.53
C ALA A 252 -1.76 -26.05 10.07
N LYS A 253 -2.33 -26.99 10.84
CA LYS A 253 -1.60 -28.15 11.35
C LYS A 253 -1.23 -29.12 10.22
N VAL A 254 -2.13 -29.32 9.25
CA VAL A 254 -1.89 -30.17 8.09
C VAL A 254 -0.77 -29.61 7.21
N ILE A 255 -0.79 -28.31 6.91
CA ILE A 255 0.27 -27.63 6.16
C ILE A 255 1.64 -27.84 6.83
N ASN A 256 1.66 -27.81 8.17
CA ASN A 256 2.87 -27.92 8.98
C ASN A 256 3.24 -29.36 9.37
N ALA A 257 2.51 -30.38 8.91
CA ALA A 257 2.79 -31.75 9.28
C ALA A 257 4.19 -32.19 8.77
N PRO A 258 4.94 -33.03 9.51
CA PRO A 258 6.30 -33.44 9.13
C PRO A 258 6.37 -34.02 7.71
N GLU A 259 5.39 -34.82 7.31
CA GLU A 259 5.29 -35.43 5.99
C GLU A 259 5.14 -34.42 4.84
N ARG A 260 4.84 -33.14 5.13
CA ARG A 260 4.73 -32.06 4.14
C ARG A 260 5.99 -31.18 4.05
N GLN A 261 7.08 -31.56 4.71
CA GLN A 261 8.34 -30.79 4.69
C GLN A 261 8.83 -30.55 3.25
N ASP A 262 8.78 -31.55 2.38
CA ASP A 262 9.19 -31.42 0.98
C ASP A 262 8.32 -30.44 0.19
N ALA A 263 7.00 -30.48 0.41
CA ALA A 263 6.07 -29.55 -0.21
C ALA A 263 6.35 -28.09 0.23
N ARG A 264 6.61 -27.87 1.53
CA ARG A 264 7.00 -26.55 2.06
C ARG A 264 8.32 -26.06 1.44
N ARG A 265 9.31 -26.94 1.29
CA ARG A 265 10.58 -26.60 0.62
C ARG A 265 10.38 -26.26 -0.87
N ALA A 266 9.56 -27.02 -1.58
CA ALA A 266 9.25 -26.76 -2.99
C ALA A 266 8.52 -25.43 -3.18
N ALA A 267 7.52 -25.13 -2.34
CA ALA A 267 6.81 -23.85 -2.37
C ALA A 267 7.76 -22.66 -2.11
N LEU A 268 8.70 -22.80 -1.16
CA LEU A 268 9.73 -21.79 -0.91
C LEU A 268 10.66 -21.60 -2.12
N ALA A 269 11.13 -22.69 -2.74
CA ALA A 269 12.01 -22.61 -3.91
C ALA A 269 11.32 -21.94 -5.12
N ALA A 270 10.01 -22.16 -5.28
CA ALA A 270 9.21 -21.52 -6.32
C ALA A 270 9.09 -20.00 -6.15
N ILE A 271 9.15 -19.47 -4.93
CA ILE A 271 9.16 -18.02 -4.66
C ILE A 271 10.33 -17.35 -5.35
N ASP A 272 11.53 -17.94 -5.32
CA ASP A 272 12.70 -17.34 -5.97
C ASP A 272 12.58 -17.36 -7.49
N THR A 273 11.99 -18.42 -8.06
CA THR A 273 11.70 -18.49 -9.50
C THR A 273 10.66 -17.46 -9.91
N LEU A 274 9.57 -17.32 -9.16
CA LEU A 274 8.54 -16.30 -9.39
C LEU A 274 9.09 -14.88 -9.24
N ARG A 275 9.91 -14.64 -8.21
CA ARG A 275 10.59 -13.35 -8.04
C ARG A 275 11.53 -13.05 -9.20
N ARG A 276 12.19 -14.06 -9.78
CA ARG A 276 13.01 -13.91 -11.00
C ARG A 276 12.14 -13.62 -12.22
N LEU A 277 11.10 -14.40 -12.49
CA LEU A 277 10.18 -14.16 -13.61
C LEU A 277 9.51 -12.78 -13.51
N GLN A 278 9.12 -12.35 -12.31
CA GLN A 278 8.63 -10.99 -12.07
C GLN A 278 9.71 -9.93 -12.22
N ARG A 279 10.97 -10.22 -11.84
CA ARG A 279 12.13 -9.33 -12.07
C ARG A 279 12.42 -9.16 -13.55
N ASP A 280 12.37 -10.23 -14.32
CA ASP A 280 12.63 -10.22 -15.74
C ASP A 280 11.48 -9.49 -16.48
N ALA A 281 10.24 -9.64 -15.98
CA ALA A 281 9.08 -8.86 -16.38
C ALA A 281 9.13 -7.37 -15.96
N ARG A 282 10.14 -6.89 -15.20
CA ARG A 282 10.33 -5.46 -14.87
C ARG A 282 10.76 -4.60 -16.06
N HIS A 283 10.86 -5.18 -17.25
CA HIS A 283 10.99 -4.43 -18.50
C HIS A 283 9.62 -4.10 -19.14
N ALA A 284 8.51 -4.58 -18.57
CA ALA A 284 7.18 -4.05 -18.89
C ALA A 284 6.95 -2.76 -18.08
N PRO A 285 6.44 -1.67 -18.66
CA PRO A 285 6.07 -0.48 -17.91
C PRO A 285 5.08 -0.92 -16.83
N ALA A 286 5.46 -0.79 -15.55
CA ALA A 286 4.57 -1.27 -14.51
C ALA A 286 3.22 -0.55 -14.66
N LEU A 287 2.14 -1.30 -14.57
CA LEU A 287 0.83 -0.77 -14.94
C LEU A 287 0.39 0.35 -13.98
N PRO A 288 -0.41 1.33 -14.45
CA PRO A 288 -0.98 2.35 -13.57
C PRO A 288 -1.74 1.69 -12.42
N ALA A 289 -1.62 2.14 -11.17
CA ALA A 289 -2.39 1.55 -10.08
C ALA A 289 -3.86 2.02 -10.09
N LEU A 290 -4.16 3.09 -10.85
CA LEU A 290 -5.48 3.69 -10.99
C LEU A 290 -5.90 3.85 -12.46
N ASP A 291 -7.21 3.81 -12.72
CA ASP A 291 -7.77 4.19 -14.02
C ASP A 291 -7.57 5.69 -14.28
N ALA A 292 -7.63 6.12 -15.55
CA ALA A 292 -7.38 7.50 -15.94
C ALA A 292 -8.28 8.53 -15.21
N THR A 293 -9.53 8.17 -14.90
CA THR A 293 -10.44 9.06 -14.15
C THR A 293 -9.99 9.17 -12.70
N SER A 294 -9.71 8.05 -12.05
CA SER A 294 -9.23 8.03 -10.66
C SER A 294 -7.87 8.72 -10.52
N ARG A 295 -6.97 8.56 -11.50
CA ARG A 295 -5.68 9.26 -11.57
C ARG A 295 -5.86 10.78 -11.72
N ALA A 296 -6.73 11.25 -12.62
CA ALA A 296 -7.01 12.68 -12.75
C ALA A 296 -7.57 13.28 -11.45
N ARG A 297 -8.36 12.50 -10.71
CA ARG A 297 -8.95 12.90 -9.43
C ARG A 297 -7.96 12.84 -8.26
N LEU A 298 -6.88 12.07 -8.37
CA LEU A 298 -5.78 12.03 -7.42
C LEU A 298 -4.93 13.31 -7.46
N LEU A 299 -4.76 13.96 -8.62
CA LEU A 299 -3.93 15.17 -8.75
C LEU A 299 -4.27 16.29 -7.74
N PRO A 300 -5.53 16.77 -7.59
CA PRO A 300 -5.85 17.79 -6.60
C PRO A 300 -5.71 17.30 -5.14
N VAL A 301 -5.74 15.98 -4.92
CA VAL A 301 -5.49 15.38 -3.59
C VAL A 301 -4.02 15.49 -3.25
N LEU A 302 -3.14 15.18 -4.19
CA LEU A 302 -1.69 15.28 -4.01
C LEU A 302 -1.23 16.72 -3.81
N ALA A 303 -1.79 17.69 -4.54
CA ALA A 303 -1.47 19.10 -4.37
C ALA A 303 -1.75 19.59 -2.92
N ARG A 304 -2.81 19.10 -2.29
CA ARG A 304 -3.14 19.40 -0.88
C ARG A 304 -2.17 18.79 0.13
N LEU A 305 -1.44 17.75 -0.28
CA LEU A 305 -0.43 17.07 0.52
C LEU A 305 1.00 17.54 0.17
N SER A 306 1.14 18.47 -0.77
CA SER A 306 2.43 18.90 -1.33
C SER A 306 3.21 17.76 -2.00
N PHE A 307 2.49 16.84 -2.66
CA PHE A 307 3.04 15.71 -3.44
C PHE A 307 2.88 15.97 -4.94
N GLU A 308 3.43 17.07 -5.44
CA GLU A 308 3.29 17.41 -6.87
C GLU A 308 3.89 16.34 -7.79
N PRO A 309 3.22 16.00 -8.91
CA PRO A 309 3.79 15.10 -9.91
C PRO A 309 5.17 15.57 -10.36
N ALA A 310 6.08 14.62 -10.53
CA ALA A 310 7.42 14.90 -10.99
C ALA A 310 7.40 15.40 -12.45
N ALA A 311 8.35 16.26 -12.78
CA ALA A 311 8.51 16.75 -14.14
C ALA A 311 8.86 15.59 -15.11
N PRO A 312 8.45 15.66 -16.38
CA PRO A 312 8.84 14.66 -17.38
C PRO A 312 10.35 14.44 -17.42
N GLY A 313 10.80 13.18 -17.49
CA GLY A 313 12.22 12.82 -17.45
C GLY A 313 12.81 12.68 -16.04
N THR A 314 12.00 12.88 -14.99
CA THR A 314 12.41 12.54 -13.62
C THR A 314 12.49 11.03 -13.45
N LEU A 315 13.60 10.56 -12.88
CA LEU A 315 13.86 9.15 -12.60
C LEU A 315 13.63 8.81 -11.14
N LEU A 316 14.03 9.71 -10.24
CA LEU A 316 13.94 9.49 -8.79
C LEU A 316 13.85 10.81 -8.03
N VAL A 317 12.96 10.87 -7.05
CA VAL A 317 12.94 11.87 -5.98
C VAL A 317 13.12 11.13 -4.65
N ALA A 318 14.20 11.43 -3.93
CA ALA A 318 14.56 10.72 -2.70
C ALA A 318 15.37 11.59 -1.74
N HIS A 319 15.51 11.14 -0.49
CA HIS A 319 16.49 11.72 0.43
C HIS A 319 17.83 11.01 0.31
N VAL A 320 18.94 11.75 0.48
CA VAL A 320 20.28 11.16 0.50
C VAL A 320 20.41 10.21 1.68
N ALA A 321 20.79 8.97 1.41
CA ALA A 321 20.99 7.94 2.43
C ALA A 321 22.40 8.00 3.01
N GLY A 322 22.51 7.69 4.30
CA GLY A 322 23.81 7.53 4.97
C GLY A 322 24.59 8.82 5.22
N VAL A 323 23.91 9.98 5.23
CA VAL A 323 24.58 11.29 5.42
C VAL A 323 25.45 11.35 6.68
N ASP A 324 25.05 10.63 7.74
CA ASP A 324 25.76 10.54 9.02
C ASP A 324 27.17 9.97 8.94
N TYR A 325 27.45 9.17 7.90
CA TYR A 325 28.69 8.40 7.80
C TYR A 325 29.71 9.03 6.85
N HIS A 326 29.42 10.24 6.34
CA HIS A 326 30.21 10.89 5.29
C HIS A 326 30.52 12.34 5.66
N ASP A 327 30.77 13.21 4.67
CA ASP A 327 31.28 14.56 4.92
C ASP A 327 30.20 15.50 5.49
N PHE A 328 28.91 15.15 5.35
CA PHE A 328 27.81 16.03 5.72
C PHE A 328 27.83 16.54 7.18
N PRO A 329 28.01 15.71 8.23
CA PRO A 329 28.06 16.19 9.62
C PRO A 329 29.20 17.19 9.84
N ARG A 330 30.35 17.00 9.17
CA ARG A 330 31.47 17.93 9.22
C ARG A 330 31.12 19.26 8.55
N LEU A 331 30.50 19.22 7.37
CA LEU A 331 30.03 20.42 6.67
C LEU A 331 28.98 21.19 7.48
N GLU A 332 28.10 20.47 8.18
CA GLU A 332 27.05 21.05 9.00
C GLU A 332 27.64 21.79 10.21
N VAL A 333 28.53 21.15 10.98
CA VAL A 333 29.18 21.77 12.15
C VAL A 333 30.03 22.99 11.77
N GLN A 334 30.65 22.97 10.58
CA GLN A 334 31.46 24.07 10.07
C GLN A 334 30.64 25.22 9.46
N GLY A 335 29.32 25.10 9.38
CA GLY A 335 28.46 26.11 8.75
C GLY A 335 28.61 26.21 7.23
N LEU A 336 29.18 25.16 6.60
CA LEU A 336 29.44 25.04 5.17
C LEU A 336 28.31 24.32 4.42
N ALA A 337 27.41 23.63 5.13
CA ALA A 337 26.19 23.00 4.58
C ALA A 337 25.13 24.05 4.17
N ARG A 338 25.49 24.97 3.28
CA ARG A 338 24.62 26.05 2.75
C ARG A 338 23.92 25.62 1.46
N PHE A 339 23.24 24.49 1.51
CA PHE A 339 22.55 23.94 0.34
C PHE A 339 21.38 24.84 -0.09
N ALA A 340 21.32 25.12 -1.39
CA ALA A 340 20.19 25.77 -2.02
C ALA A 340 19.42 24.79 -2.91
N ALA A 341 18.11 25.00 -3.03
CA ALA A 341 17.33 24.28 -4.03
C ALA A 341 17.88 24.60 -5.43
N GLY A 342 18.12 23.55 -6.23
CA GLY A 342 18.74 23.64 -7.55
C GLY A 342 20.24 23.34 -7.58
N ASP A 343 20.93 23.28 -6.43
CA ASP A 343 22.35 22.92 -6.35
C ASP A 343 22.61 21.59 -7.04
N THR A 344 23.66 21.55 -7.88
CA THR A 344 24.01 20.35 -8.66
C THR A 344 24.86 19.40 -7.85
N LEU A 345 24.58 18.12 -8.00
CA LEU A 345 25.25 17.01 -7.35
C LEU A 345 25.78 16.03 -8.40
N HIS A 346 26.87 15.35 -8.07
CA HIS A 346 27.40 14.28 -8.91
C HIS A 346 26.93 12.92 -8.39
N VAL A 347 26.38 12.10 -9.30
CA VAL A 347 26.02 10.70 -9.04
C VAL A 347 27.09 9.79 -9.64
N ILE A 348 27.72 8.97 -8.81
CA ILE A 348 28.87 8.15 -9.20
C ILE A 348 28.60 6.70 -8.81
N ARG A 349 28.64 5.80 -9.79
CA ARG A 349 28.47 4.36 -9.53
C ARG A 349 29.72 3.80 -8.85
N GLU A 350 29.53 2.98 -7.82
CA GLU A 350 30.59 2.24 -7.13
C GLU A 350 30.33 0.72 -7.24
N PRO A 351 30.65 0.07 -8.39
CA PRO A 351 30.37 -1.35 -8.60
C PRO A 351 31.13 -2.27 -7.62
N ASP A 352 32.31 -1.84 -7.17
CA ASP A 352 33.18 -2.57 -6.24
C ASP A 352 32.86 -2.27 -4.75
N ASN A 353 31.74 -1.60 -4.48
CA ASN A 353 31.34 -1.31 -3.10
C ASN A 353 31.07 -2.62 -2.34
N PRO A 354 31.75 -2.87 -1.20
CA PRO A 354 31.69 -4.16 -0.51
C PRO A 354 30.31 -4.48 0.10
N ARG A 355 29.42 -3.49 0.21
CA ARG A 355 28.08 -3.65 0.79
C ARG A 355 26.98 -3.79 -0.26
N ASP A 356 27.15 -3.16 -1.42
CA ASP A 356 26.11 -3.08 -2.45
C ASP A 356 26.71 -2.77 -3.83
N ALA A 357 26.73 -3.74 -4.74
CA ALA A 357 27.27 -3.57 -6.11
C ALA A 357 26.44 -2.59 -7.00
N LEU A 358 25.28 -2.15 -6.52
CA LEU A 358 24.44 -1.14 -7.16
C LEU A 358 24.58 0.24 -6.49
N ALA A 359 25.54 0.41 -5.58
CA ALA A 359 25.74 1.67 -4.88
C ALA A 359 26.00 2.84 -5.86
N VAL A 360 25.25 3.93 -5.66
CA VAL A 360 25.42 5.20 -6.38
C VAL A 360 25.69 6.28 -5.36
N ARG A 361 26.94 6.73 -5.28
CA ARG A 361 27.41 7.79 -4.40
C ARG A 361 26.91 9.15 -4.89
N ILE A 362 26.62 10.04 -3.96
CA ILE A 362 26.19 11.41 -4.20
C ILE A 362 27.22 12.37 -3.59
N ASP A 363 27.85 13.17 -4.45
CA ASP A 363 28.87 14.15 -4.07
C ASP A 363 28.37 15.59 -4.35
N TRP A 364 28.71 16.53 -3.47
CA TRP A 364 28.51 17.97 -3.64
C TRP A 364 29.84 18.70 -3.50
N GLN A 365 30.26 19.41 -4.57
CA GLN A 365 31.52 20.16 -4.58
C GLN A 365 32.74 19.31 -4.14
N GLY A 366 32.77 18.03 -4.53
CA GLY A 366 33.82 17.08 -4.14
C GLY A 366 33.67 16.48 -2.74
N HIS A 367 32.69 16.93 -1.95
CA HIS A 367 32.36 16.32 -0.66
C HIS A 367 31.35 15.20 -0.83
N ARG A 368 31.64 14.05 -0.23
CA ARG A 368 30.75 12.91 -0.25
C ARG A 368 29.60 13.16 0.72
N LEU A 369 28.39 13.33 0.19
CA LEU A 369 27.21 13.53 1.02
C LEU A 369 26.59 12.20 1.45
N GLY A 370 26.57 11.22 0.55
CA GLY A 370 25.99 9.92 0.85
C GLY A 370 25.69 9.12 -0.40
N TYR A 371 24.55 8.43 -0.40
CA TYR A 371 24.17 7.51 -1.46
C TYR A 371 22.71 7.69 -1.88
N VAL A 372 22.40 7.28 -3.11
CA VAL A 372 21.03 6.92 -3.49
C VAL A 372 20.57 5.77 -2.59
N PRO A 373 19.36 5.82 -1.99
CA PRO A 373 18.87 4.74 -1.14
C PRO A 373 18.92 3.38 -1.85
N ARG A 374 19.45 2.36 -1.16
CA ARG A 374 19.60 1.00 -1.69
C ARG A 374 18.36 0.43 -2.39
N PRO A 375 17.13 0.63 -1.89
CA PRO A 375 15.94 0.11 -2.56
C PRO A 375 15.62 0.77 -3.90
N ASP A 376 16.20 1.94 -4.18
CA ASP A 376 15.87 2.80 -5.32
C ASP A 376 17.06 2.96 -6.30
N ASN A 377 18.24 2.42 -5.96
CA ASN A 377 19.48 2.66 -6.70
C ASN A 377 19.63 1.83 -7.98
N ALA A 378 18.86 0.74 -8.16
CA ALA A 378 19.08 -0.22 -9.22
C ALA A 378 18.96 0.39 -10.62
N GLU A 379 17.92 1.19 -10.86
CA GLU A 379 17.69 1.84 -12.15
C GLU A 379 18.72 2.92 -12.43
N ILE A 380 19.07 3.72 -11.41
CA ILE A 380 20.10 4.76 -11.52
C ILE A 380 21.46 4.13 -11.85
N ALA A 381 21.84 3.07 -11.13
CA ALA A 381 23.09 2.35 -11.36
C ALA A 381 23.14 1.75 -12.77
N ARG A 382 22.03 1.17 -13.25
CA ARG A 382 21.92 0.61 -14.60
C ARG A 382 22.16 1.67 -15.68
N ARG A 383 21.50 2.82 -15.57
CA ARG A 383 21.64 3.94 -16.52
C ARG A 383 23.06 4.50 -16.54
N LEU A 384 23.67 4.71 -15.37
CA LEU A 384 25.07 5.12 -15.27
C LEU A 384 26.02 4.10 -15.89
N ALA A 385 25.77 2.79 -15.72
CA ALA A 385 26.57 1.75 -16.36
C ALA A 385 26.38 1.68 -17.88
N ALA A 386 25.22 2.09 -18.39
CA ALA A 386 24.98 2.26 -19.82
C ALA A 386 25.61 3.55 -20.39
N GLY A 387 26.22 4.39 -19.55
CA GLY A 387 26.81 5.66 -19.95
C GLY A 387 25.77 6.77 -20.19
N GLU A 388 24.53 6.62 -19.69
CA GLU A 388 23.52 7.67 -19.77
C GLU A 388 23.91 8.87 -18.89
N GLY A 389 23.78 10.08 -19.43
CA GLY A 389 23.94 11.32 -18.68
C GLY A 389 22.77 11.51 -17.70
N LEU A 390 23.08 11.65 -16.41
CA LEU A 390 22.09 11.90 -15.35
C LEU A 390 22.41 13.20 -14.62
N VAL A 391 21.38 13.99 -14.35
CA VAL A 391 21.49 15.23 -13.57
C VAL A 391 20.89 15.00 -12.19
N CYS A 392 21.67 15.26 -11.14
CA CYS A 392 21.19 15.22 -9.76
C CYS A 392 21.19 16.63 -9.18
N ARG A 393 20.07 17.04 -8.56
CA ARG A 393 19.93 18.36 -7.94
C ARG A 393 19.27 18.26 -6.57
N ILE A 394 19.64 19.16 -5.65
CA ILE A 394 18.93 19.33 -4.38
C ILE A 394 17.57 19.96 -4.66
N THR A 395 16.48 19.32 -4.22
CA THR A 395 15.14 19.91 -4.26
C THR A 395 14.81 20.64 -2.97
N ARG A 396 15.25 20.09 -1.84
CA ARG A 396 14.96 20.65 -0.52
C ARG A 396 16.06 20.31 0.48
N PHE A 397 16.42 21.30 1.29
CA PHE A 397 17.26 21.12 2.47
C PHE A 397 16.49 21.56 3.72
N THR A 398 16.36 20.67 4.71
CA THR A 398 15.65 20.94 5.97
C THR A 398 16.60 20.69 7.15
N PRO A 399 17.33 21.71 7.64
CA PRO A 399 18.37 21.54 8.67
C PRO A 399 17.87 20.94 9.98
N THR A 400 16.61 21.18 10.34
CA THR A 400 15.99 20.70 11.58
C THR A 400 15.41 19.29 11.46
N ALA A 401 15.41 18.70 10.27
CA ALA A 401 14.94 17.34 10.07
C ALA A 401 15.95 16.33 10.62
N PRO A 402 15.54 15.09 10.95
CA PRO A 402 16.50 14.03 11.21
C PRO A 402 17.38 13.80 9.98
N ASN A 403 18.63 13.35 10.19
CA ASN A 403 19.67 13.33 9.17
C ASN A 403 19.25 12.64 7.85
N TRP A 404 18.55 11.51 7.93
CA TRP A 404 18.01 10.78 6.78
C TRP A 404 16.86 11.48 6.03
N ARG A 405 16.40 12.66 6.49
CA ARG A 405 15.42 13.54 5.81
C ARG A 405 15.97 14.95 5.52
N LYS A 406 17.25 15.23 5.80
CA LYS A 406 17.78 16.60 5.66
C LYS A 406 17.90 17.05 4.21
N ILE A 407 18.43 16.20 3.34
CA ILE A 407 18.71 16.53 1.93
C ILE A 407 17.82 15.70 1.04
N GLU A 408 16.88 16.35 0.36
CA GLU A 408 16.08 15.77 -0.71
C GLU A 408 16.68 16.14 -2.07
N VAL A 409 16.75 15.15 -2.96
CA VAL A 409 17.32 15.28 -4.30
C VAL A 409 16.35 14.77 -5.34
N VAL A 410 16.50 15.30 -6.56
CA VAL A 410 15.88 14.79 -7.77
C VAL A 410 16.97 14.34 -8.74
N ILE A 411 16.79 13.16 -9.33
CA ILE A 411 17.61 12.64 -10.42
C ILE A 411 16.76 12.62 -11.68
N THR A 412 17.24 13.27 -12.74
CA THR A 412 16.58 13.34 -14.04
C THR A 412 17.51 12.83 -15.14
N GLU A 413 16.94 12.47 -16.28
CA GLU A 413 17.68 12.30 -17.53
C GLU A 413 18.36 13.62 -17.91
N ASP A 414 19.61 13.56 -18.38
CA ASP A 414 20.28 14.69 -19.02
C ASP A 414 19.74 14.80 -20.46
N ARG A 415 18.71 15.63 -20.64
CA ARG A 415 18.19 15.93 -21.98
C ARG A 415 19.02 17.05 -22.56
N ALA A 416 20.09 16.66 -23.26
CA ALA A 416 20.85 17.55 -24.15
C ALA A 416 19.97 18.08 -25.29
#